data_AF-A0A1B2DTY7-F1
#
_entry.id   AF-A0A1B2DTY7-F1
#
_cell.length_a   1.000
_cell.length_b   1.000
_cell.length_c   1.000
_cell.angle_alpha   90.00
_cell.angle_beta   90.00
_cell.angle_gamma   90.00
#
_symmetry.space_group_name_H-M   'P 1'
#
loop_
_entity.id
_entity.type
_entity.pdbx_description
1 polymer ?
#
loop_
_entity_poly.entity_id
_entity_poly.type
_entity_poly.pdbx_seq_one_letter_code
_entity_poly.pdbx_strand_id
1 'polypeptide(L)'
;MLDRVMMAVLLLLSLEPSDGTDTGVMERYQNQVLESGAHSIVDAVNACQEHFGAGQIPLPIELPPVEFTHQYGRCLDTGSVEPHLDIQYIHSLKPENEYRLEVYPAGSGPKRAYLSFREVPLDEDTRGRYYQGPVQSLQLLTYTKGNWQFLLSSSYRPDSKVQEKHLTSIARSHIRYVKRTDPAYAQWGAVAIRETGKKYGADVVDYLYMGRRRLSRDLAEEKFKLWLRKENREFGVYVTVRYHPITRQLVSIDYEEA
;
A
#
# COMPACT_ATOMS: atom_id res chain seq x y z
N MET A 1 -37.02 -58.77 -36.37
CA MET A 1 -38.14 -57.98 -36.92
C MET A 1 -39.13 -57.77 -35.78
N LEU A 2 -39.55 -56.52 -35.57
CA LEU A 2 -40.55 -56.01 -34.61
C LEU A 2 -40.21 -56.15 -33.12
N ASP A 3 -40.48 -55.19 -32.24
CA ASP A 3 -40.62 -53.74 -32.35
C ASP A 3 -40.46 -53.18 -30.92
N ARG A 4 -39.99 -51.94 -30.80
CA ARG A 4 -39.63 -51.29 -29.52
C ARG A 4 -40.89 -50.73 -28.85
N VAL A 5 -41.03 -50.90 -27.53
CA VAL A 5 -41.70 -49.89 -26.69
C VAL A 5 -40.89 -49.70 -25.40
N MET A 6 -40.26 -48.54 -25.33
CA MET A 6 -39.50 -48.00 -24.21
C MET A 6 -40.45 -47.09 -23.43
N MET A 7 -40.86 -47.48 -22.21
CA MET A 7 -41.52 -46.56 -21.27
C MET A 7 -40.44 -45.97 -20.36
N ALA A 8 -39.85 -44.87 -20.81
CA ALA A 8 -39.02 -44.01 -19.98
C ALA A 8 -39.95 -43.12 -19.15
N VAL A 9 -39.96 -43.33 -17.83
CA VAL A 9 -40.54 -42.37 -16.89
C VAL A 9 -39.57 -41.17 -16.84
N LEU A 10 -39.85 -40.16 -17.66
CA LEU A 10 -39.23 -38.84 -17.54
C LEU A 10 -39.79 -38.19 -16.27
N LEU A 11 -39.03 -38.26 -15.18
CA LEU A 11 -39.14 -37.30 -14.09
C LEU A 11 -38.70 -35.94 -14.66
N LEU A 12 -39.67 -35.15 -15.10
CA LEU A 12 -39.48 -33.72 -15.31
C LEU A 12 -39.26 -33.09 -13.94
N LEU A 13 -37.98 -33.03 -13.52
CA LEU A 13 -37.55 -32.02 -12.59
C LEU A 13 -37.78 -30.68 -13.29
N SER A 14 -38.88 -30.02 -12.98
CA SER A 14 -39.06 -28.60 -13.22
C SER A 14 -37.95 -27.88 -12.46
N LEU A 15 -36.82 -27.67 -13.15
CA LEU A 15 -35.89 -26.59 -12.81
C LEU A 15 -36.63 -25.30 -13.11
N GLU A 16 -37.43 -24.85 -12.14
CA GLU A 16 -37.83 -23.46 -12.10
C GLU A 16 -36.54 -22.63 -12.08
N PRO A 17 -36.34 -21.71 -13.03
CA PRO A 17 -35.25 -20.76 -12.91
C PRO A 17 -35.52 -19.99 -11.61
N SER A 18 -34.64 -20.15 -10.62
CA SER A 18 -34.60 -19.30 -9.44
C SER A 18 -34.42 -17.87 -9.94
N ASP A 19 -35.51 -17.13 -10.07
CA ASP A 19 -35.53 -15.70 -10.32
C ASP A 19 -35.06 -15.02 -9.04
N GLY A 20 -33.75 -15.09 -8.81
CA GLY A 20 -33.11 -14.47 -7.66
C GLY A 20 -33.25 -12.97 -7.82
N THR A 21 -34.18 -12.38 -7.07
CA THR A 21 -34.33 -10.92 -7.03
C THR A 21 -32.98 -10.30 -6.71
N ASP A 22 -32.65 -9.19 -7.38
CA ASP A 22 -31.38 -8.47 -7.20
C ASP A 22 -31.05 -8.25 -5.71
N THR A 23 -32.08 -7.97 -4.91
CA THR A 23 -32.03 -7.88 -3.44
C THR A 23 -31.47 -9.13 -2.74
N GLY A 24 -31.87 -10.34 -3.15
CA GLY A 24 -31.41 -11.59 -2.53
C GLY A 24 -29.99 -12.01 -2.95
N VAL A 25 -29.47 -11.46 -4.05
CA VAL A 25 -28.05 -11.60 -4.44
C VAL A 25 -27.20 -10.62 -3.64
N MET A 26 -27.67 -9.37 -3.49
CA MET A 26 -27.00 -8.33 -2.72
C MET A 26 -26.85 -8.67 -1.23
N GLU A 27 -27.91 -9.19 -0.61
CA GLU A 27 -27.91 -9.53 0.82
C GLU A 27 -26.96 -10.71 1.14
N ARG A 28 -26.95 -11.75 0.27
CA ARG A 28 -25.96 -12.84 0.37
C ARG A 28 -24.54 -12.35 0.24
N TYR A 29 -24.29 -11.42 -0.68
CA TYR A 29 -22.98 -10.84 -0.89
C TYR A 29 -22.49 -10.07 0.34
N GLN A 30 -23.35 -9.23 0.93
CA GLN A 30 -23.04 -8.47 2.14
C GLN A 30 -22.72 -9.39 3.34
N ASN A 31 -23.50 -10.45 3.54
CA ASN A 31 -23.24 -11.42 4.60
C ASN A 31 -21.90 -12.12 4.41
N GLN A 32 -21.55 -12.51 3.18
CA GLN A 32 -20.25 -13.13 2.88
C GLN A 32 -19.07 -12.18 3.18
N VAL A 33 -19.21 -10.87 2.90
CA VAL A 33 -18.19 -9.87 3.24
C VAL A 33 -18.04 -9.75 4.75
N LEU A 34 -19.13 -9.64 5.50
CA LEU A 34 -19.10 -9.53 6.97
C LEU A 34 -18.53 -10.80 7.64
N GLU A 35 -18.95 -11.98 7.20
CA GLU A 35 -18.47 -13.27 7.70
C GLU A 35 -16.99 -13.52 7.42
N SER A 36 -16.44 -12.84 6.41
CA SER A 36 -15.00 -12.88 6.12
C SER A 36 -14.17 -12.15 7.20
N GLY A 37 -14.78 -11.46 8.16
CA GLY A 37 -14.03 -10.59 9.07
C GLY A 37 -13.43 -9.39 8.33
N ALA A 38 -14.10 -8.95 7.27
CA ALA A 38 -13.82 -7.67 6.65
C ALA A 38 -14.29 -6.55 7.59
N HIS A 39 -13.47 -5.52 7.69
CA HIS A 39 -13.77 -4.32 8.46
C HIS A 39 -13.90 -3.12 7.54
N SER A 40 -14.25 -1.96 8.11
CA SER A 40 -14.05 -0.70 7.39
C SER A 40 -12.56 -0.57 7.00
N ILE A 41 -12.29 0.13 5.90
CA ILE A 41 -10.90 0.39 5.48
C ILE A 41 -10.12 1.06 6.61
N VAL A 42 -10.74 1.99 7.34
CA VAL A 42 -10.11 2.71 8.44
C VAL A 42 -9.67 1.76 9.55
N ASP A 43 -10.55 0.86 9.98
CA ASP A 43 -10.24 -0.08 11.06
C ASP A 43 -9.15 -1.07 10.64
N ALA A 44 -9.22 -1.60 9.41
CA ALA A 44 -8.21 -2.50 8.87
C ALA A 44 -6.84 -1.84 8.78
N VAL A 45 -6.79 -0.58 8.36
CA VAL A 45 -5.55 0.21 8.28
C VAL A 45 -4.97 0.46 9.67
N ASN A 46 -5.81 0.86 10.64
CA ASN A 46 -5.37 1.07 12.01
C ASN A 46 -4.81 -0.20 12.63
N ALA A 47 -5.51 -1.33 12.48
CA ALA A 47 -5.03 -2.63 12.97
C ALA A 47 -3.67 -3.01 12.36
N CYS A 48 -3.48 -2.81 11.05
CA CYS A 48 -2.20 -3.09 10.39
C CYS A 48 -1.09 -2.11 10.77
N GLN A 49 -1.41 -0.84 11.02
CA GLN A 49 -0.44 0.13 11.52
C GLN A 49 0.05 -0.23 12.91
N GLU A 50 -0.85 -0.64 13.81
CA GLU A 50 -0.49 -1.13 15.14
C GLU A 50 0.36 -2.39 15.06
N HIS A 51 -0.05 -3.35 14.22
CA HIS A 51 0.62 -4.65 14.11
C HIS A 51 2.03 -4.55 13.49
N PHE A 52 2.18 -3.83 12.38
CA PHE A 52 3.47 -3.76 11.68
C PHE A 52 4.49 -2.82 12.33
N GLY A 53 4.07 -1.96 13.27
CA GLY A 53 4.97 -1.04 13.99
C GLY A 53 5.77 -0.06 13.10
N ALA A 54 5.38 0.06 11.82
CA ALA A 54 6.18 0.70 10.77
C ALA A 54 5.77 2.16 10.48
N GLY A 55 4.98 2.77 11.38
CA GLY A 55 4.40 4.10 11.19
C GLY A 55 3.17 4.10 10.28
N GLN A 56 2.78 5.27 9.79
CA GLN A 56 1.58 5.43 8.96
C GLN A 56 1.76 4.68 7.62
N ILE A 57 0.78 3.85 7.24
CA ILE A 57 0.75 3.21 5.92
C ILE A 57 0.28 4.27 4.92
N PRO A 58 1.13 4.72 3.98
CA PRO A 58 0.71 5.74 3.04
C PRO A 58 -0.11 5.08 1.94
N LEU A 59 -1.43 5.27 1.94
CA LEU A 59 -2.31 4.71 0.91
C LEU A 59 -2.39 5.61 -0.34
N PRO A 60 -2.57 5.05 -1.54
CA PRO A 60 -2.98 5.80 -2.71
C PRO A 60 -4.31 6.51 -2.48
N ILE A 61 -4.41 7.76 -2.90
CA ILE A 61 -5.65 8.57 -2.83
C ILE A 61 -6.47 8.53 -4.12
N GLU A 62 -5.87 8.03 -5.21
CA GLU A 62 -6.52 7.87 -6.51
C GLU A 62 -7.08 6.45 -6.60
N LEU A 63 -8.30 6.33 -7.13
CA LEU A 63 -8.95 5.07 -7.49
C LEU A 63 -9.10 4.97 -9.00
N PRO A 64 -9.27 3.76 -9.57
CA PRO A 64 -9.59 3.61 -10.97
C PRO A 64 -10.89 4.34 -11.33
N PRO A 65 -11.04 4.85 -12.56
CA PRO A 65 -12.21 5.62 -12.99
C PRO A 65 -13.40 4.70 -13.33
N VAL A 66 -13.84 3.90 -12.37
CA VAL A 66 -14.97 2.97 -12.45
C VAL A 66 -15.81 3.09 -11.18
N GLU A 67 -17.08 2.70 -11.26
CA GLU A 67 -17.97 2.70 -10.11
C GLU A 67 -17.72 1.47 -9.23
N PHE A 68 -17.72 1.69 -7.92
CA PHE A 68 -17.72 0.64 -6.90
C PHE A 68 -18.96 0.82 -6.03
N THR A 69 -19.53 -0.30 -5.60
CA THR A 69 -20.68 -0.36 -4.70
C THR A 69 -20.27 -0.64 -3.26
N HIS A 70 -19.14 -1.34 -3.06
CA HIS A 70 -18.65 -1.72 -1.74
C HIS A 70 -17.14 -1.49 -1.67
N GLN A 71 -16.69 -1.21 -0.45
CA GLN A 71 -15.29 -1.10 -0.10
C GLN A 71 -15.09 -1.65 1.31
N TYR A 72 -14.02 -2.40 1.53
CA TYR A 72 -13.69 -2.95 2.84
C TYR A 72 -12.20 -3.27 2.91
N GLY A 73 -11.71 -3.47 4.13
CA GLY A 73 -10.33 -3.82 4.40
C GLY A 73 -10.19 -4.99 5.34
N ARG A 74 -9.04 -5.65 5.28
CA ARG A 74 -8.61 -6.69 6.21
C ARG A 74 -7.16 -6.45 6.56
N CYS A 75 -6.83 -6.59 7.84
CA CYS A 75 -5.45 -6.76 8.26
C CYS A 75 -5.17 -8.24 8.44
N LEU A 76 -4.23 -8.78 7.67
CA LEU A 76 -3.75 -10.15 7.83
C LEU A 76 -2.51 -10.06 8.73
N ASP A 77 -2.65 -10.51 9.97
CA ASP A 77 -1.68 -10.35 11.06
C ASP A 77 -1.10 -11.71 11.53
N THR A 78 -0.76 -11.80 12.82
CA THR A 78 -0.16 -12.97 13.47
C THR A 78 -0.93 -14.27 13.21
N GLY A 79 -0.33 -15.16 12.40
CA GLY A 79 -0.91 -16.44 11.99
C GLY A 79 -1.13 -16.55 10.49
N SER A 80 -1.15 -15.43 9.77
CA SER A 80 -1.14 -15.42 8.30
C SER A 80 0.25 -15.81 7.77
N VAL A 81 0.26 -16.64 6.71
CA VAL A 81 1.49 -17.00 5.98
C VAL A 81 2.11 -15.76 5.31
N GLU A 82 1.28 -14.78 4.96
CA GLU A 82 1.71 -13.53 4.33
C GLU A 82 1.01 -12.35 5.02
N PRO A 83 1.59 -11.78 6.09
CA PRO A 83 0.99 -10.64 6.78
C PRO A 83 0.97 -9.39 5.91
N HIS A 84 -0.21 -8.81 5.69
CA HIS A 84 -0.40 -7.61 4.88
C HIS A 84 -1.73 -6.90 5.15
N LEU A 85 -1.82 -5.65 4.71
CA LEU A 85 -3.10 -4.96 4.55
C LEU A 85 -3.70 -5.33 3.19
N ASP A 86 -4.96 -5.76 3.19
CA ASP A 86 -5.76 -6.03 1.99
C ASP A 86 -6.97 -5.08 1.95
N ILE A 87 -7.08 -4.26 0.91
CA ILE A 87 -8.22 -3.38 0.66
C ILE A 87 -8.86 -3.77 -0.66
N GLN A 88 -10.18 -3.96 -0.66
CA GLN A 88 -10.96 -4.36 -1.83
C GLN A 88 -12.04 -3.32 -2.14
N TYR A 89 -12.15 -3.00 -3.42
CA TYR A 89 -13.19 -2.17 -4.02
C TYR A 89 -13.86 -2.97 -5.11
N ILE A 90 -15.19 -3.03 -5.10
CA ILE A 90 -15.95 -3.93 -5.96
C ILE A 90 -17.30 -3.35 -6.35
N HIS A 91 -17.83 -3.81 -7.47
CA HIS A 91 -19.19 -3.54 -7.88
C HIS A 91 -20.02 -4.83 -7.86
N SER A 92 -21.12 -4.84 -7.12
CA SER A 92 -21.95 -6.04 -6.94
C SER A 92 -22.57 -6.56 -8.23
N LEU A 93 -22.96 -5.66 -9.14
CA LEU A 93 -23.59 -6.01 -10.43
C LEU A 93 -22.61 -6.03 -11.63
N LYS A 94 -21.37 -5.58 -11.45
CA LYS A 94 -20.35 -5.45 -12.50
C LYS A 94 -19.05 -6.07 -11.99
N PRO A 95 -18.95 -7.40 -11.91
CA PRO A 95 -17.82 -8.08 -11.27
C PRO A 95 -16.46 -7.78 -11.93
N GLU A 96 -16.45 -7.28 -13.16
CA GLU A 96 -15.26 -6.76 -13.84
C GLU A 96 -14.76 -5.42 -13.28
N ASN A 97 -15.62 -4.68 -12.57
CA ASN A 97 -15.25 -3.49 -11.80
C ASN A 97 -14.84 -3.90 -10.38
N GLU A 98 -13.64 -4.46 -10.30
CA GLU A 98 -12.97 -4.78 -9.04
C GLU A 98 -11.54 -4.25 -9.05
N TYR A 99 -11.09 -3.82 -7.88
CA TYR A 99 -9.77 -3.29 -7.64
C TYR A 99 -9.32 -3.68 -6.24
N ARG A 100 -8.14 -4.27 -6.15
CA ARG A 100 -7.54 -4.71 -4.91
C ARG A 100 -6.19 -4.03 -4.70
N LEU A 101 -6.01 -3.50 -3.50
CA LEU A 101 -4.78 -2.90 -3.00
C LEU A 101 -4.25 -3.78 -1.86
N GLU A 102 -3.13 -4.44 -2.10
CA GLU A 102 -2.41 -5.16 -1.04
C GLU A 102 -1.13 -4.38 -0.68
N VAL A 103 -0.87 -4.22 0.61
CA VAL A 103 0.30 -3.50 1.14
C VAL A 103 1.06 -4.37 2.13
N TYR A 104 2.29 -4.70 1.75
CA TYR A 104 3.19 -5.57 2.52
C TYR A 104 4.35 -4.74 3.09
N PRO A 105 4.84 -5.06 4.30
CA PRO A 105 6.19 -4.67 4.69
C PRO A 105 7.22 -5.03 3.61
N ALA A 106 8.21 -4.18 3.39
CA ALA A 106 9.21 -4.39 2.35
C ALA A 106 9.95 -5.72 2.56
N GLY A 107 9.96 -6.57 1.53
CA GLY A 107 10.61 -7.88 1.56
C GLY A 107 9.77 -9.02 2.13
N SER A 108 8.58 -8.76 2.70
CA SER A 108 7.63 -9.80 3.13
C SER A 108 6.57 -10.14 2.09
N GLY A 109 6.51 -9.39 0.98
CA GLY A 109 5.56 -9.65 -0.10
C GLY A 109 5.78 -10.98 -0.82
N PRO A 110 4.74 -11.52 -1.48
CA PRO A 110 4.78 -12.82 -2.13
C PRO A 110 5.87 -12.89 -3.19
N LYS A 111 6.69 -13.93 -3.14
CA LYS A 111 7.71 -14.23 -4.14
C LYS A 111 7.04 -14.84 -5.39
N ARG A 112 6.39 -14.00 -6.21
CA ARG A 112 5.68 -14.39 -7.45
C ARG A 112 6.66 -14.69 -8.61
N ALA A 113 7.66 -15.54 -8.36
CA ALA A 113 8.73 -15.85 -9.30
C ALA A 113 8.26 -16.57 -10.57
N TYR A 114 7.06 -17.17 -10.55
CA TYR A 114 6.43 -17.85 -11.68
C TYR A 114 5.70 -16.90 -12.64
N LEU A 115 5.49 -15.63 -12.26
CA LEU A 115 4.82 -14.65 -13.11
C LEU A 115 5.83 -13.86 -13.95
N SER A 116 5.51 -13.66 -15.23
CA SER A 116 6.32 -12.88 -16.17
C SER A 116 5.98 -11.40 -16.08
N PHE A 117 6.73 -10.67 -15.27
CA PHE A 117 6.56 -9.23 -15.13
C PHE A 117 7.39 -8.46 -16.17
N ARG A 118 6.85 -7.34 -16.65
CA ARG A 118 7.62 -6.31 -17.36
C ARG A 118 7.81 -5.07 -16.50
N GLU A 119 8.94 -4.41 -16.64
CA GLU A 119 9.18 -3.16 -15.92
C GLU A 119 8.38 -2.00 -16.51
N VAL A 120 7.96 -1.08 -15.64
CA VAL A 120 7.23 0.14 -16.01
C VAL A 120 7.82 1.32 -15.25
N PRO A 121 8.21 2.42 -15.93
CA PRO A 121 8.61 3.65 -15.26
C PRO A 121 7.43 4.28 -14.50
N LEU A 122 7.60 4.46 -13.19
CA LEU A 122 6.62 5.16 -12.35
C LEU A 122 7.10 6.56 -11.95
N ASP A 123 8.40 6.78 -11.79
CA ASP A 123 9.00 8.10 -11.60
C ASP A 123 10.49 8.06 -12.00
N GLU A 124 11.23 9.16 -11.85
CA GLU A 124 12.68 9.25 -12.15
C GLU A 124 13.50 8.14 -11.46
N ASP A 125 13.16 7.81 -10.22
CA ASP A 125 13.88 6.89 -9.34
C ASP A 125 13.10 5.61 -9.00
N THR A 126 11.87 5.49 -9.49
CA THR A 126 10.95 4.41 -9.07
C THR A 126 10.47 3.63 -10.29
N ARG A 127 10.75 2.32 -10.27
CA ARG A 127 10.26 1.36 -11.27
C ARG A 127 9.19 0.47 -10.64
N GLY A 128 8.12 0.24 -11.38
CA GLY A 128 7.13 -0.79 -11.08
C GLY A 128 7.36 -2.01 -11.95
N ARG A 129 6.69 -3.10 -11.59
CA ARG A 129 6.62 -4.33 -12.36
C ARG A 129 5.16 -4.63 -12.65
N TYR A 130 4.81 -4.70 -13.93
CA TYR A 130 3.45 -4.99 -14.39
C TYR A 130 3.38 -6.42 -14.92
N TYR A 131 2.34 -7.13 -14.52
CA TYR A 131 1.97 -8.44 -15.00
C TYR A 131 0.59 -8.34 -15.65
N GLN A 132 0.49 -8.86 -16.87
CA GLN A 132 -0.76 -9.08 -17.57
C GLN A 132 -1.02 -10.58 -17.59
N GLY A 133 -2.07 -11.01 -16.90
CA GLY A 133 -2.47 -12.41 -16.92
C GLY A 133 -3.16 -12.81 -18.22
N PRO A 134 -3.50 -14.11 -18.36
CA PRO A 134 -4.40 -14.58 -19.40
C PRO A 134 -5.75 -13.86 -19.36
N VAL A 135 -6.45 -13.82 -20.49
CA VAL A 135 -7.83 -13.30 -20.58
C VAL A 135 -8.73 -13.98 -19.53
N GLN A 136 -9.60 -13.21 -18.87
CA GLN A 136 -10.46 -13.64 -17.75
C GLN A 136 -9.71 -13.99 -16.46
N SER A 137 -8.54 -13.39 -16.24
CA SER A 137 -7.81 -13.48 -14.97
C SER A 137 -7.61 -12.09 -14.37
N LEU A 138 -6.38 -11.76 -13.99
CA LEU A 138 -5.99 -10.50 -13.35
C LEU A 138 -4.86 -9.81 -14.10
N GLN A 139 -4.78 -8.50 -13.89
CA GLN A 139 -3.59 -7.70 -14.11
C GLN A 139 -3.08 -7.19 -12.76
N LEU A 140 -1.77 -7.01 -12.64
CA LEU A 140 -1.11 -6.64 -11.39
C LEU A 140 0.03 -5.67 -11.66
N LEU A 141 0.02 -4.54 -10.97
CA LEU A 141 1.16 -3.64 -10.87
C LEU A 141 1.73 -3.73 -9.46
N THR A 142 3.04 -4.00 -9.33
CA THR A 142 3.74 -3.96 -8.04
C THR A 142 4.86 -2.93 -8.06
N TYR A 143 5.02 -2.21 -6.95
CA TYR A 143 6.12 -1.26 -6.76
C TYR A 143 6.43 -1.12 -5.26
N THR A 144 7.63 -0.63 -4.96
CA THR A 144 8.06 -0.40 -3.58
C THR A 144 8.27 1.09 -3.36
N LYS A 145 7.76 1.60 -2.23
CA LYS A 145 8.05 2.96 -1.78
C LYS A 145 8.21 2.99 -0.26
N GLY A 146 9.34 3.54 0.21
CA GLY A 146 9.69 3.47 1.62
C GLY A 146 9.89 2.03 2.07
N ASN A 147 9.30 1.67 3.21
CA ASN A 147 9.32 0.31 3.76
C ASN A 147 8.11 -0.53 3.34
N TRP A 148 7.43 -0.16 2.25
CA TRP A 148 6.20 -0.79 1.81
C TRP A 148 6.28 -1.26 0.37
N GLN A 149 5.80 -2.48 0.13
CA GLN A 149 5.53 -3.01 -1.21
C GLN A 149 4.02 -2.95 -1.46
N PHE A 150 3.65 -2.31 -2.57
CA PHE A 150 2.27 -2.15 -3.00
C PHE A 150 2.00 -3.10 -4.17
N LEU A 151 0.85 -3.76 -4.14
CA LEU A 151 0.32 -4.58 -5.21
C LEU A 151 -1.07 -4.02 -5.56
N LEU A 152 -1.19 -3.48 -6.76
CA LEU A 152 -2.43 -2.97 -7.32
C LEU A 152 -2.94 -3.98 -8.34
N SER A 153 -4.09 -4.60 -8.11
CA SER A 153 -4.65 -5.58 -9.03
C SER A 153 -6.09 -5.29 -9.39
N SER A 154 -6.48 -5.78 -10.55
CA SER A 154 -7.86 -5.73 -11.04
C SER A 154 -8.06 -6.85 -12.05
N SER A 155 -9.30 -7.08 -12.42
CA SER A 155 -9.66 -8.03 -13.47
C SER A 155 -9.00 -7.66 -14.80
N TYR A 156 -8.63 -8.71 -15.54
CA TYR A 156 -8.13 -8.59 -16.91
C TYR A 156 -9.06 -9.34 -17.88
N ARG A 157 -9.95 -8.57 -18.51
CA ARG A 157 -10.93 -9.00 -19.51
C ARG A 157 -10.91 -8.05 -20.71
N PRO A 158 -11.38 -8.45 -21.90
CA PRO A 158 -11.41 -7.57 -23.07
C PRO A 158 -12.26 -6.32 -22.87
N ASP A 159 -13.27 -6.41 -22.00
CA ASP A 159 -14.22 -5.35 -21.65
C ASP A 159 -13.86 -4.59 -20.37
N SER A 160 -12.77 -5.00 -19.67
CA SER A 160 -12.31 -4.35 -18.45
C SER A 160 -12.07 -2.85 -18.66
N LYS A 161 -12.72 -2.04 -17.83
CA LYS A 161 -12.55 -0.58 -17.83
C LYS A 161 -11.26 -0.17 -17.13
N VAL A 162 -10.86 -0.91 -16.10
CA VAL A 162 -9.53 -0.76 -15.47
C VAL A 162 -8.47 -1.34 -16.40
N GLN A 163 -7.48 -0.51 -16.73
CA GLN A 163 -6.39 -0.83 -17.66
C GLN A 163 -5.09 -0.51 -16.93
N GLU A 164 -3.96 -1.01 -17.44
CA GLU A 164 -2.64 -0.69 -16.90
C GLU A 164 -2.42 0.82 -16.69
N LYS A 165 -2.85 1.66 -17.65
CA LYS A 165 -2.70 3.12 -17.55
C LYS A 165 -3.33 3.70 -16.27
N HIS A 166 -4.42 3.09 -15.79
CA HIS A 166 -5.08 3.48 -14.55
C HIS A 166 -4.26 3.04 -13.33
N LEU A 167 -3.79 1.79 -13.30
CA LEU A 167 -2.92 1.29 -12.22
C LEU A 167 -1.62 2.09 -12.11
N THR A 168 -1.02 2.43 -13.25
CA THR A 168 0.21 3.23 -13.31
C THR A 168 -0.03 4.70 -12.93
N SER A 169 -1.20 5.28 -13.26
CA SER A 169 -1.61 6.61 -12.80
C SER A 169 -1.71 6.66 -11.28
N ILE A 170 -2.41 5.69 -10.68
CA ILE A 170 -2.55 5.56 -9.22
C ILE A 170 -1.19 5.45 -8.55
N ALA A 171 -0.32 4.56 -9.04
CA ALA A 171 1.02 4.40 -8.49
C ALA A 171 1.88 5.68 -8.61
N ARG A 172 1.82 6.38 -9.76
CA ARG A 172 2.51 7.66 -9.98
C ARG A 172 2.03 8.75 -9.02
N SER A 173 0.72 8.88 -8.87
CA SER A 173 0.08 9.83 -7.97
C SER A 173 0.46 9.55 -6.51
N HIS A 174 0.40 8.28 -6.11
CA HIS A 174 0.82 7.81 -4.80
C HIS A 174 2.31 8.08 -4.52
N ILE A 175 3.21 7.74 -5.44
CA ILE A 175 4.65 8.03 -5.28
C ILE A 175 4.89 9.51 -5.10
N ARG A 176 4.20 10.37 -5.87
CA ARG A 176 4.30 11.83 -5.73
C ARG A 176 3.76 12.31 -4.39
N TYR A 177 2.64 11.75 -3.92
CA TYR A 177 2.08 12.03 -2.60
C TYR A 177 3.07 11.63 -1.50
N VAL A 178 3.57 10.39 -1.52
CA VAL A 178 4.58 9.92 -0.58
C VAL A 178 5.83 10.79 -0.66
N LYS A 179 6.35 11.16 -1.83
CA LYS A 179 7.52 12.07 -1.90
C LYS A 179 7.27 13.43 -1.23
N ARG A 180 6.02 13.92 -1.25
CA ARG A 180 5.62 15.17 -0.58
C ARG A 180 5.41 15.00 0.92
N THR A 181 4.93 13.83 1.35
CA THR A 181 4.55 13.56 2.74
C THR A 181 5.53 12.68 3.50
N ASP A 182 6.53 12.11 2.83
CA ASP A 182 7.61 11.29 3.39
C ASP A 182 8.43 12.17 4.33
N PRO A 183 8.35 11.91 5.65
CA PRO A 183 9.18 12.59 6.60
C PRO A 183 10.59 12.01 6.46
N ALA A 184 11.35 12.38 5.43
CA ALA A 184 12.79 12.10 5.43
C ALA A 184 13.44 12.68 6.71
N TYR A 185 12.80 13.68 7.33
CA TYR A 185 13.15 14.16 8.67
C TYR A 185 13.10 13.06 9.74
N ALA A 186 12.29 12.00 9.64
CA ALA A 186 12.23 10.95 10.67
C ALA A 186 13.49 10.07 10.64
N GLN A 187 13.98 9.73 9.44
CA GLN A 187 15.26 9.04 9.29
C GLN A 187 16.42 9.94 9.77
N TRP A 188 16.45 11.19 9.33
CA TRP A 188 17.52 12.12 9.66
C TRP A 188 17.44 12.66 11.08
N GLY A 189 16.25 12.67 11.69
CA GLY A 189 16.01 13.02 13.08
C GLY A 189 16.61 11.97 14.02
N ALA A 190 16.45 10.68 13.71
CA ALA A 190 17.12 9.61 14.47
C ALA A 190 18.65 9.72 14.37
N VAL A 191 19.18 10.05 13.19
CA VAL A 191 20.62 10.31 12.99
C VAL A 191 21.07 11.54 13.79
N ALA A 192 20.31 12.65 13.72
CA ALA A 192 20.58 13.87 14.45
C ALA A 192 20.62 13.60 15.97
N ILE A 193 19.61 12.94 16.53
CA ILE A 193 19.55 12.60 17.96
C ILE A 193 20.77 11.76 18.37
N ARG A 194 21.02 10.65 17.67
CA ARG A 194 22.09 9.70 18.01
C ARG A 194 23.47 10.32 17.92
N GLU A 195 23.78 11.00 16.81
CA GLU A 195 25.12 11.56 16.60
C GLU A 195 25.35 12.81 17.46
N THR A 196 24.31 13.60 17.77
CA THR A 196 24.44 14.74 18.70
C THR A 196 24.66 14.26 20.13
N GLY A 197 23.90 13.25 20.60
CA GLY A 197 24.09 12.67 21.93
C GLY A 197 25.51 12.13 22.13
N LYS A 198 26.05 11.43 21.11
CA LYS A 198 27.46 10.99 21.11
C LYS A 198 28.44 12.16 21.14
N LYS A 199 28.25 13.17 20.29
CA LYS A 199 29.17 14.31 20.15
C LYS A 199 29.30 15.11 21.44
N TYR A 200 28.19 15.35 22.13
CA TYR A 200 28.17 16.18 23.34
C TYR A 200 28.27 15.37 24.64
N GLY A 201 28.11 14.04 24.57
CA GLY A 201 28.02 13.17 25.75
C GLY A 201 26.86 13.60 26.63
N ALA A 202 25.68 13.77 26.03
CA ALA A 202 24.50 14.35 26.66
C ALA A 202 23.24 13.62 26.18
N ASP A 203 22.20 13.62 27.00
CA ASP A 203 20.89 13.08 26.62
C ASP A 203 20.14 14.11 25.79
N VAL A 204 19.50 13.67 24.69
CA VAL A 204 18.56 14.52 23.94
C VAL A 204 17.19 14.35 24.56
N VAL A 205 16.67 15.42 25.17
CA VAL A 205 15.40 15.39 25.92
C VAL A 205 14.21 15.85 25.09
N ASP A 206 14.44 16.65 24.06
CA ASP A 206 13.41 17.08 23.11
C ASP A 206 14.04 17.44 21.75
N TYR A 207 13.22 17.47 20.70
CA TYR A 207 13.63 17.92 19.39
C TYR A 207 12.50 18.60 18.61
N LEU A 208 12.88 19.61 17.85
CA LEU A 208 12.02 20.30 16.89
C LEU A 208 12.59 20.15 15.48
N TYR A 209 11.78 19.66 14.55
CA TYR A 209 12.11 19.69 13.14
C TYR A 209 11.87 21.09 12.56
N MET A 210 12.90 21.67 11.96
CA MET A 210 12.87 23.05 11.45
C MET A 210 12.61 23.14 9.95
N GLY A 211 12.67 22.02 9.23
CA GLY A 211 12.36 21.97 7.80
C GLY A 211 13.49 21.42 6.94
N ARG A 212 13.12 21.20 5.67
CA ARG A 212 13.99 20.69 4.61
C ARG A 212 14.38 21.81 3.67
N ARG A 213 15.61 21.79 3.17
CA ARG A 213 16.04 22.57 2.01
C ARG A 213 16.73 21.69 0.98
N ARG A 214 16.27 21.73 -0.27
CA ARG A 214 16.97 21.11 -1.40
C ARG A 214 18.04 22.06 -1.91
N LEU A 215 19.30 21.63 -1.89
CA LEU A 215 20.44 22.44 -2.35
C LEU A 215 20.77 22.14 -3.82
N SER A 216 20.66 20.86 -4.23
CA SER A 216 20.86 20.44 -5.63
C SER A 216 20.09 19.14 -5.95
N ARG A 217 20.37 18.52 -7.11
CA ARG A 217 19.81 17.19 -7.43
C ARG A 217 20.30 16.12 -6.45
N ASP A 218 21.55 16.25 -5.99
CA ASP A 218 22.28 15.23 -5.25
C ASP A 218 22.56 15.65 -3.80
N LEU A 219 21.99 16.78 -3.36
CA LEU A 219 22.17 17.30 -2.01
C LEU A 219 20.89 17.93 -1.47
N ALA A 220 20.44 17.43 -0.33
CA ALA A 220 19.38 18.01 0.49
C ALA A 220 19.88 18.14 1.94
N GLU A 221 19.30 19.09 2.68
CA GLU A 221 19.50 19.19 4.12
C GLU A 221 18.18 19.13 4.88
N GLU A 222 18.20 18.46 6.03
CA GLU A 222 17.19 18.58 7.08
C GLU A 222 17.80 19.37 8.25
N LYS A 223 17.05 20.34 8.80
CA LYS A 223 17.47 21.09 9.98
C LYS A 223 16.61 20.76 11.20
N PHE A 224 17.26 20.61 12.35
CA PHE A 224 16.65 20.30 13.63
C PHE A 224 17.15 21.27 14.70
N LYS A 225 16.36 21.47 15.74
CA LYS A 225 16.80 22.03 17.02
C LYS A 225 16.62 20.96 18.08
N LEU A 226 17.71 20.51 18.68
CA LEU A 226 17.70 19.53 19.76
C LEU A 226 17.89 20.24 21.10
N TRP A 227 17.17 19.81 22.12
CA TRP A 227 17.46 20.18 23.51
C TRP A 227 18.25 19.05 24.17
N LEU A 228 19.44 19.39 24.63
CA LEU A 228 20.36 18.46 25.28
C LEU A 228 20.37 18.73 26.77
N ARG A 229 20.50 17.67 27.56
CA ARG A 229 20.73 17.71 29.00
C ARG A 229 22.03 16.99 29.32
N LYS A 230 22.95 17.71 29.96
CA LYS A 230 24.21 17.17 30.49
C LYS A 230 24.38 17.63 31.92
N GLU A 231 24.37 16.68 32.84
CA GLU A 231 24.41 16.96 34.28
C GLU A 231 23.29 17.95 34.67
N ASN A 232 23.66 19.15 35.16
CA ASN A 232 22.72 20.22 35.57
C ASN A 232 22.54 21.32 34.51
N ARG A 233 22.99 21.11 33.28
CA ARG A 233 22.86 22.09 32.19
C ARG A 233 21.99 21.55 31.07
N GLU A 234 21.01 22.36 30.67
CA GLU A 234 20.26 22.18 29.42
C GLU A 234 20.67 23.24 28.41
N PHE A 235 20.83 22.84 27.15
CA PHE A 235 21.20 23.75 26.07
C PHE A 235 20.65 23.26 24.74
N GLY A 236 20.39 24.21 23.83
CA GLY A 236 19.92 23.92 22.48
C GLY A 236 21.08 23.70 21.51
N VAL A 237 20.92 22.77 20.58
CA VAL A 237 21.85 22.59 19.45
C VAL A 237 21.06 22.53 18.16
N TYR A 238 21.37 23.43 17.23
CA TYR A 238 20.93 23.32 15.85
C TYR A 238 21.76 22.25 15.14
N VAL A 239 21.08 21.31 14.50
CA VAL A 239 21.70 20.20 13.79
C VAL A 239 21.24 20.23 12.34
N THR A 240 22.18 20.34 11.42
CA THR A 240 21.92 20.28 9.98
C THR A 240 22.48 18.99 9.43
N VAL A 241 21.61 18.11 8.94
CA VAL A 241 21.98 16.83 8.34
C VAL A 241 21.92 16.95 6.83
N ARG A 242 23.05 16.75 6.15
CA ARG A 242 23.15 16.79 4.69
C ARG A 242 23.27 15.39 4.13
N TYR A 243 22.53 15.12 3.06
CA TYR A 243 22.43 13.80 2.48
C TYR A 243 22.14 13.85 0.98
N HIS A 244 22.42 12.74 0.30
CA HIS A 244 22.03 12.53 -1.09
C HIS A 244 20.55 12.09 -1.15
N PRO A 245 19.64 12.85 -1.79
CA PRO A 245 18.19 12.60 -1.70
C PRO A 245 17.74 11.31 -2.41
N ILE A 246 18.49 10.86 -3.43
CA ILE A 246 18.23 9.60 -4.15
C ILE A 246 18.84 8.39 -3.42
N THR A 247 20.16 8.38 -3.19
CA THR A 247 20.86 7.23 -2.58
C THR A 247 20.67 7.13 -1.07
N ARG A 248 20.11 8.16 -0.42
CA ARG A 248 19.98 8.30 1.03
C ARG A 248 21.31 8.18 1.78
N GLN A 249 22.42 8.45 1.09
CA GLN A 249 23.74 8.45 1.70
C GLN A 249 23.92 9.72 2.53
N LEU A 250 24.34 9.56 3.79
CA LEU A 250 24.73 10.67 4.65
C LEU A 250 25.99 11.34 4.07
N VAL A 251 25.96 12.66 3.94
CA VAL A 251 27.08 13.47 3.44
C VAL A 251 27.79 14.16 4.60
N SER A 252 27.06 14.89 5.45
CA SER A 252 27.63 15.56 6.63
C SER A 252 26.59 15.81 7.72
N ILE A 253 27.07 16.09 8.93
CA ILE A 253 26.25 16.62 10.03
C ILE A 253 26.99 17.81 10.62
N ASP A 254 26.31 18.96 10.63
CA ASP A 254 26.81 20.22 11.17
C ASP A 254 26.04 20.59 12.45
N TYR A 255 26.75 21.19 13.40
CA TYR A 255 26.23 21.48 14.74
C TYR A 255 26.53 22.93 15.11
N GLU A 256 25.54 23.62 15.65
CA GLU A 256 25.66 25.00 16.13
C GLU A 256 24.92 25.09 17.47
N GLU A 257 25.65 25.37 18.56
CA GLU A 257 25.04 25.60 19.87
C GLU A 257 24.24 26.91 19.85
N ALA A 258 23.03 26.89 20.41
CA ALA A 258 22.09 28.01 20.38
C ALA A 258 22.40 29.08 21.45
#